data_AF-C9V3M9-F1
#
_entry.id   AF-C9V3M9-F1
#
_cell.length_a   1.000
_cell.length_b   1.000
_cell.length_c   1.000
_cell.angle_alpha   90.00
_cell.angle_beta   90.00
_cell.angle_gamma   90.00
#
_symmetry.space_group_name_H-M   'P 1'
#
loop_
_entity.id
_entity.type
_entity.pdbx_description
1 polymer ?
#
loop_
_entity_poly.entity_id
_entity_poly.type
_entity_poly.pdbx_seq_one_letter_code
_entity_poly.pdbx_strand_id
1 'polypeptide(L)'
;MWLVVGVLLGILSLIIYSEHPISVGLWFIMYSFMVAIWVGVEWSSYVGYLMFFVYVGALLVMFCMVVMLTPNPVFRVVPFVGLFPLGNSLAGGEGFNVFKSFGGEIFDGGIYNGLGTYDSVGWGVILVWLSLLLLLSMISVISMCKWSDGPLVRFNSKNF
;
A
#
# COMPACT_ATOMS: atom_id res chain seq x y z
N MET A 1 -6.37 12.30 -16.17
CA MET A 1 -5.00 11.93 -15.74
C MET A 1 -4.43 12.94 -14.75
N TRP A 2 -4.29 14.23 -15.10
CA TRP A 2 -3.74 15.26 -14.20
C TRP A 2 -4.46 15.42 -12.85
N LEU A 3 -5.80 15.35 -12.82
CA LEU A 3 -6.54 15.35 -11.56
C LEU A 3 -6.23 14.14 -10.67
N VAL A 4 -6.08 12.95 -11.26
CA VAL A 4 -5.71 11.75 -10.50
C VAL A 4 -4.31 11.92 -9.92
N VAL A 5 -3.37 12.46 -10.70
CA VAL A 5 -2.01 12.78 -10.24
C VAL A 5 -2.03 13.83 -9.12
N GLY A 6 -2.83 14.89 -9.25
CA GLY A 6 -3.00 15.92 -8.22
C GLY A 6 -3.59 15.37 -6.91
N VAL A 7 -4.56 14.47 -7.00
CA VAL A 7 -5.14 13.76 -5.84
C VAL A 7 -4.10 12.84 -5.18
N LEU A 8 -3.32 12.09 -5.97
CA LEU A 8 -2.26 11.22 -5.45
C LEU A 8 -1.15 12.01 -4.74
N LEU A 9 -0.71 13.12 -5.33
CA LEU A 9 0.25 14.05 -4.70
C LEU A 9 -0.32 14.69 -3.44
N GLY A 10 -1.61 15.04 -3.45
CA GLY A 10 -2.32 15.54 -2.27
C GLY A 10 -2.29 14.53 -1.11
N ILE A 11 -2.59 13.25 -1.38
CA ILE A 11 -2.55 12.20 -0.36
C ILE A 11 -1.13 11.95 0.16
N LEU A 12 -0.11 11.98 -0.71
CA LEU A 12 1.30 11.85 -0.31
C LEU A 12 1.73 12.96 0.67
N SER A 13 1.27 14.19 0.44
CA SER A 13 1.57 15.30 1.34
C SER A 13 0.92 15.14 2.73
N LEU A 14 -0.27 14.52 2.80
CA LEU A 14 -0.97 14.27 4.06
C LEU A 14 -0.29 13.18 4.89
N ILE A 15 0.32 12.18 4.24
CA ILE A 15 1.10 11.14 4.91
C ILE A 15 2.28 11.77 5.66
N ILE A 16 2.99 12.71 5.04
CA ILE A 16 4.15 13.40 5.64
C ILE A 16 3.73 14.21 6.88
N TYR A 17 2.52 14.77 6.86
CA TYR A 17 2.01 15.61 7.95
C TYR A 17 1.39 14.81 9.11
N SER A 18 0.96 13.56 8.88
CA SER A 18 0.33 12.76 9.92
C SER A 18 1.33 12.23 10.95
N GLU A 19 1.19 12.66 12.20
CA GLU A 19 2.05 12.25 13.33
C GLU A 19 1.62 10.90 13.93
N HIS A 20 0.35 10.52 13.78
CA HIS A 20 -0.18 9.28 14.36
C HIS A 20 -0.14 8.11 13.37
N PRO A 21 0.38 6.94 13.78
CA PRO A 21 0.54 5.80 12.87
C PRO A 21 -0.80 5.22 12.38
N ILE A 22 -1.87 5.37 13.16
CA ILE A 22 -3.23 4.99 12.75
C ILE A 22 -3.75 5.91 11.63
N SER A 23 -3.50 7.22 11.75
CA SER A 23 -3.87 8.19 10.71
C SER A 23 -3.07 7.95 9.43
N VAL A 24 -1.76 7.69 9.56
CA VAL A 24 -0.88 7.34 8.44
C VAL A 24 -1.42 6.11 7.71
N GLY A 25 -1.79 5.05 8.45
CA GLY A 25 -2.36 3.83 7.88
C GLY A 25 -3.64 4.07 7.06
N LEU A 26 -4.54 4.93 7.56
CA LEU A 26 -5.76 5.30 6.83
C LEU A 26 -5.44 6.02 5.51
N TRP A 27 -4.49 6.96 5.53
CA TRP A 27 -4.05 7.64 4.31
C TRP A 27 -3.43 6.69 3.29
N PHE A 28 -2.64 5.70 3.74
CA PHE A 28 -2.09 4.66 2.86
C PHE A 28 -3.17 3.74 2.26
N ILE A 29 -4.21 3.40 3.01
CA ILE A 29 -5.35 2.62 2.47
C ILE A 29 -6.03 3.43 1.35
N MET A 30 -6.35 4.70 1.60
CA MET A 30 -6.99 5.57 0.60
C MET A 30 -6.09 5.78 -0.63
N TYR A 31 -4.77 5.92 -0.42
CA TYR A 31 -3.79 6.01 -1.51
C TYR A 31 -3.79 4.72 -2.36
N SER A 32 -3.66 3.56 -1.71
CA SER A 32 -3.61 2.26 -2.41
C SER A 32 -4.88 1.97 -3.21
N PHE A 33 -6.04 2.38 -2.71
CA PHE A 33 -7.31 2.25 -3.42
C PHE A 33 -7.36 3.12 -4.68
N MET A 34 -6.92 4.38 -4.60
CA MET A 34 -6.87 5.28 -5.75
C MET A 34 -5.88 4.80 -6.82
N VAL A 35 -4.71 4.31 -6.40
CA VAL A 35 -3.72 3.71 -7.32
C VAL A 35 -4.27 2.43 -7.96
N ALA A 36 -4.95 1.56 -7.19
CA ALA A 36 -5.52 0.33 -7.72
C ALA A 36 -6.60 0.58 -8.77
N ILE A 37 -7.46 1.59 -8.57
CA ILE A 37 -8.43 2.02 -9.58
C ILE A 37 -7.72 2.53 -10.83
N TRP A 38 -6.67 3.35 -10.67
CA TRP A 38 -5.96 3.93 -11.81
C TRP A 38 -5.26 2.85 -12.65
N VAL A 39 -4.55 1.93 -12.01
CA VAL A 39 -3.92 0.76 -12.67
C VAL A 39 -4.96 -0.17 -13.29
N GLY A 40 -6.10 -0.35 -12.63
CA GLY A 40 -7.20 -1.18 -13.14
C GLY A 40 -7.83 -0.63 -14.42
N VAL A 41 -7.85 0.69 -14.59
CA VAL A 41 -8.34 1.35 -15.82
C VAL A 41 -7.30 1.31 -16.94
N GLU A 42 -6.01 1.46 -16.63
CA GLU A 42 -4.96 1.57 -17.66
C GLU A 42 -4.42 0.21 -18.15
N TRP A 43 -4.28 -0.79 -17.27
CA TRP A 43 -3.61 -2.05 -17.60
C TRP A 43 -4.59 -3.22 -17.65
N SER A 44 -5.06 -3.63 -16.48
CA SER A 44 -5.99 -4.73 -16.32
C SER A 44 -6.56 -4.68 -14.91
N SER A 45 -7.87 -4.89 -14.79
CA SER A 45 -8.56 -4.96 -13.51
C SER A 45 -7.98 -6.05 -12.59
N TYR A 46 -7.49 -7.17 -13.15
CA TYR A 46 -6.89 -8.26 -12.38
C TYR A 46 -5.64 -7.81 -11.60
N VAL A 47 -4.74 -7.08 -12.26
CA VAL A 47 -3.52 -6.56 -11.62
C VAL A 47 -3.85 -5.49 -10.57
N GLY A 48 -4.84 -4.64 -10.84
CA GLY A 48 -5.35 -3.67 -9.87
C GLY A 48 -5.88 -4.32 -8.59
N TYR A 49 -6.67 -5.40 -8.71
CA TYR A 49 -7.19 -6.14 -7.56
C TYR A 49 -6.07 -6.80 -6.73
N LEU A 50 -5.10 -7.44 -7.38
CA LEU A 50 -3.97 -8.06 -6.69
C LEU A 50 -3.12 -7.03 -5.92
N MET A 51 -2.84 -5.88 -6.54
CA MET A 51 -2.12 -4.79 -5.89
C MET A 51 -2.83 -4.28 -4.63
N PHE A 52 -4.16 -4.11 -4.69
CA PHE A 52 -4.95 -3.68 -3.54
C PHE A 52 -4.88 -4.67 -2.37
N PHE A 53 -5.06 -5.97 -2.62
CA PHE A 53 -5.04 -6.98 -1.54
C PHE A 53 -3.67 -7.11 -0.86
N VAL A 54 -2.58 -7.08 -1.63
CA VAL A 54 -1.23 -7.14 -1.05
C VAL A 54 -0.94 -5.91 -0.18
N TYR A 55 -1.35 -4.71 -0.62
CA TYR A 55 -1.16 -3.49 0.15
C TYR A 55 -1.99 -3.45 1.43
N VAL A 56 -3.28 -3.76 1.35
CA VAL A 56 -4.15 -3.79 2.55
C VAL A 56 -3.68 -4.86 3.53
N GLY A 57 -3.28 -6.05 3.04
CA GLY A 57 -2.73 -7.11 3.88
C GLY A 57 -1.48 -6.68 4.65
N ALA A 58 -0.53 -6.02 3.99
CA ALA A 58 0.69 -5.52 4.63
C ALA A 58 0.39 -4.43 5.68
N LEU A 59 -0.53 -3.50 5.37
CA LEU A 59 -0.92 -2.43 6.29
C LEU A 59 -1.63 -2.94 7.55
N LEU A 60 -2.42 -4.02 7.44
CA LEU A 60 -3.07 -4.65 8.60
C LEU A 60 -2.06 -5.22 9.60
N VAL A 61 -0.97 -5.84 9.11
CA VAL A 61 0.09 -6.36 9.98
C VAL A 61 0.81 -5.22 10.70
N MET A 62 1.15 -4.14 9.98
CA MET A 62 1.76 -2.96 10.60
C MET A 62 0.84 -2.29 11.61
N PHE A 63 -0.45 -2.20 11.33
CA PHE A 63 -1.44 -1.65 12.27
C PHE A 63 -1.46 -2.45 13.58
N CYS A 64 -1.50 -3.78 13.50
CA CYS A 64 -1.48 -4.65 14.68
C CYS A 64 -0.21 -4.43 15.51
N MET A 65 0.96 -4.38 14.85
CA MET A 65 2.25 -4.17 15.52
C MET A 65 2.30 -2.83 16.27
N VAL A 66 1.81 -1.74 15.66
CA VAL A 66 1.81 -0.41 16.26
C VAL A 66 0.88 -0.32 17.47
N VAL A 67 -0.33 -0.91 17.38
CA VAL A 67 -1.31 -0.93 18.47
C VAL A 67 -0.76 -1.66 19.69
N MET A 68 0.05 -2.70 19.49
CA MET A 68 0.70 -3.42 20.59
C MET A 68 1.82 -2.62 21.26
N LEU A 69 2.52 -1.75 20.54
CA LEU A 69 3.71 -1.04 21.03
C LEU A 69 3.42 0.31 21.68
N THR A 70 2.34 0.98 21.32
CA THR A 70 1.99 2.30 21.86
C THR A 70 0.70 2.25 22.68
N PRO A 71 0.77 2.19 24.02
CA PRO A 71 -0.42 2.32 24.85
C PRO A 71 -0.93 3.76 24.79
N ASN A 72 -2.12 3.93 24.20
CA ASN A 72 -2.94 5.14 24.25
C ASN A 72 -2.37 6.40 23.56
N PRO A 73 -2.36 6.46 22.22
CA PRO A 73 -2.13 7.71 21.50
C PRO A 73 -3.36 8.63 21.60
N VAL A 74 -3.16 9.88 22.03
CA VAL A 74 -4.18 10.93 21.99
C VAL A 74 -4.40 11.33 20.53
N PHE A 75 -5.62 11.17 20.00
CA PHE A 75 -5.89 11.36 18.57
C PHE A 75 -6.00 12.84 18.20
N ARG A 76 -5.12 13.30 17.30
CA ARG A 76 -5.33 14.54 16.53
C ARG A 76 -5.52 14.21 15.05
N VAL A 77 -6.77 14.25 14.58
CA VAL A 77 -7.07 14.10 13.15
C VAL A 77 -6.80 15.44 12.47
N VAL A 78 -5.87 15.45 11.53
CA VAL A 78 -5.60 16.63 10.72
C VAL A 78 -6.68 16.70 9.63
N PRO A 79 -7.40 17.83 9.48
CA PRO A 79 -8.42 17.96 8.47
C PRO A 79 -7.82 17.92 7.06
N PHE A 80 -8.40 17.07 6.22
CA PHE A 80 -8.12 16.85 4.78
C PHE A 80 -8.09 18.13 3.92
N VAL A 81 -8.68 19.21 4.41
CA VAL A 81 -9.08 20.40 3.62
C VAL A 81 -7.90 21.33 3.28
N GLY A 82 -6.77 21.25 4.00
CA GLY A 82 -5.67 22.23 3.84
C GLY A 82 -4.71 21.99 2.67
N LEU A 83 -4.52 20.75 2.22
CA LEU A 83 -3.43 20.37 1.29
C LEU A 83 -3.90 19.89 -0.08
N PHE A 84 -5.18 19.53 -0.21
CA PHE A 84 -5.79 19.17 -1.49
C PHE A 84 -5.70 20.26 -2.59
N PRO A 85 -5.73 21.57 -2.26
CA PRO A 85 -5.54 22.62 -3.27
C PRO A 85 -4.09 22.75 -3.76
N LEU A 86 -3.10 22.38 -2.94
CA LEU A 86 -1.67 22.50 -3.29
C LEU A 86 -1.22 21.40 -4.28
N GLY A 87 -1.75 20.19 -4.15
CA GLY A 87 -1.47 19.11 -5.11
C GLY A 87 -2.06 19.38 -6.50
N ASN A 88 -3.25 19.99 -6.56
CA ASN A 88 -3.91 20.35 -7.81
C ASN A 88 -3.32 21.60 -8.48
N SER A 89 -2.80 22.57 -7.71
CA SER A 89 -2.18 23.77 -8.29
C SER A 89 -0.83 23.49 -8.95
N LEU A 90 -0.07 22.51 -8.44
CA LEU A 90 1.21 22.07 -9.03
C LEU A 90 1.03 21.18 -10.27
N ALA A 91 -0.11 20.48 -10.40
CA ALA A 91 -0.39 19.57 -11.51
C ALA A 91 -0.92 20.27 -12.78
N GLY A 92 -0.88 21.61 -12.84
CA GLY A 92 -1.50 22.39 -13.91
C GLY A 92 -2.98 22.56 -13.64
N GLY A 93 -3.35 23.68 -13.03
CA GLY A 93 -4.71 24.00 -12.61
C GLY A 93 -5.67 24.21 -13.78
N GLU A 94 -6.16 23.12 -14.36
CA GLU A 94 -7.40 23.16 -15.14
C GLU A 94 -8.56 22.80 -14.23
N GLY A 95 -9.49 23.76 -14.08
CA GLY A 95 -10.65 23.63 -13.20
C GLY A 95 -11.49 22.38 -13.49
N PHE A 96 -12.22 21.93 -12.46
CA PHE A 96 -13.17 20.82 -12.43
C PHE A 96 -14.04 20.70 -13.71
N ASN A 97 -13.56 19.95 -14.70
CA ASN A 97 -14.31 19.61 -15.92
C ASN A 97 -14.23 18.09 -16.20
N VAL A 98 -14.39 17.28 -15.14
CA VAL A 98 -14.32 15.81 -15.20
C VAL A 98 -15.50 15.20 -15.99
N PHE A 99 -16.61 15.93 -16.15
CA PHE A 99 -17.85 15.35 -16.70
C PHE A 99 -18.04 15.54 -18.22
N LYS A 100 -17.15 16.23 -18.92
CA LYS A 100 -17.39 16.58 -20.34
C LYS A 100 -16.89 15.56 -21.36
N SER A 101 -16.21 14.49 -20.93
CA SER A 101 -15.61 13.50 -21.85
C SER A 101 -15.81 12.07 -21.36
N PHE A 102 -17.04 11.73 -20.95
CA PHE A 102 -17.53 10.35 -20.88
C PHE A 102 -18.25 9.96 -22.18
N GLY A 103 -17.82 10.51 -23.32
CA GLY A 103 -18.24 10.05 -24.65
C GLY A 103 -17.36 8.87 -25.03
N GLY A 104 -17.84 7.66 -24.74
CA GLY A 104 -17.08 6.42 -24.91
C GLY A 104 -16.81 6.07 -26.35
N GLU A 105 -15.53 5.87 -26.67
CA GLU A 105 -15.14 4.93 -27.72
C GLU A 105 -15.02 3.56 -27.07
N ILE A 106 -16.00 2.70 -27.35
CA ILE A 106 -16.01 1.29 -26.96
C ILE A 106 -14.88 0.63 -27.77
N PHE A 107 -13.73 0.43 -27.13
CA PHE A 107 -12.66 -0.39 -27.69
C PHE A 107 -13.15 -1.84 -27.77
N ASP A 108 -13.45 -2.29 -29.00
CA ASP A 108 -13.58 -3.71 -29.33
C ASP A 108 -12.18 -4.33 -29.38
N GLY A 109 -11.66 -4.67 -28.20
CA GLY A 109 -10.36 -5.30 -28.01
C GLY A 109 -10.56 -6.67 -27.39
N GLY A 110 -10.29 -7.72 -28.18
CA GLY A 110 -10.51 -9.13 -27.84
C GLY A 110 -10.13 -9.53 -26.41
N ILE A 111 -11.13 -9.93 -25.64
CA ILE A 111 -11.10 -10.30 -24.21
C ILE A 111 -10.49 -11.70 -24.02
N TYR A 112 -9.44 -12.11 -24.74
CA TYR A 112 -8.91 -13.47 -24.57
C TYR A 112 -7.41 -13.55 -24.81
N ASN A 113 -6.61 -12.82 -24.03
CA ASN A 113 -5.17 -13.12 -23.92
C ASN A 113 -4.54 -12.70 -22.58
N GLY A 114 -5.34 -12.58 -21.51
CA GLY A 114 -4.90 -11.98 -20.25
C GLY A 114 -4.28 -12.93 -19.22
N LEU A 115 -4.28 -14.25 -19.45
CA LEU A 115 -3.87 -15.21 -18.40
C LEU A 115 -3.07 -16.42 -18.91
N GLY A 116 -2.83 -16.52 -20.23
CA GLY A 116 -2.31 -17.73 -20.88
C GLY A 116 -0.87 -17.66 -21.38
N THR A 117 -0.12 -16.59 -21.12
CA THR A 117 1.23 -16.38 -21.69
C THR A 117 2.38 -16.68 -20.72
N TYR A 118 2.13 -17.50 -19.68
CA TYR A 118 3.16 -17.90 -18.70
C TYR A 118 3.91 -19.18 -19.09
N ASP A 119 3.75 -19.67 -20.33
CA ASP A 119 4.37 -20.92 -20.78
C ASP A 119 5.71 -20.69 -21.54
N SER A 120 6.26 -19.47 -21.46
CA SER A 120 7.62 -19.23 -21.94
C SER A 120 8.65 -19.56 -20.84
N VAL A 121 9.76 -20.16 -21.24
CA VAL A 121 10.85 -20.60 -20.34
C VAL A 121 11.32 -19.48 -19.39
N GLY A 122 11.20 -18.20 -19.81
CA GLY A 122 11.55 -17.04 -18.99
C GLY A 122 10.62 -16.79 -17.79
N TRP A 123 9.30 -16.98 -17.94
CA TRP A 123 8.34 -16.78 -16.84
C TRP A 123 8.50 -17.83 -15.74
N GLY A 124 8.81 -19.08 -16.12
CA GLY A 124 9.13 -20.15 -15.17
C GLY A 124 10.31 -19.81 -14.27
N VAL A 125 11.39 -19.24 -14.83
CA VAL A 125 12.57 -18.82 -14.05
C VAL A 125 12.21 -17.74 -13.04
N ILE A 126 11.39 -16.76 -13.42
CA ILE A 126 10.93 -15.69 -12.51
C ILE A 126 10.12 -16.26 -11.34
N LEU A 127 9.22 -17.22 -11.59
CA LEU A 127 8.43 -17.87 -10.55
C LEU A 127 9.30 -18.66 -9.57
N VAL A 128 10.33 -19.35 -10.05
CA VAL A 128 11.29 -20.07 -9.19
C VAL A 128 12.04 -19.09 -8.29
N TRP A 129 12.53 -17.97 -8.82
CA TRP A 129 13.21 -16.94 -8.01
C TRP A 129 12.28 -16.30 -6.98
N LEU A 130 11.03 -16.01 -7.35
CA LEU A 130 10.04 -15.44 -6.44
C LEU A 130 9.72 -16.40 -5.28
N SER A 131 9.56 -17.70 -5.58
CA SER A 131 9.32 -18.73 -4.57
C SER A 131 10.49 -18.87 -3.60
N LEU A 132 11.72 -18.87 -4.10
CA LEU A 132 12.92 -18.89 -3.24
C LEU A 132 13.02 -17.66 -2.34
N LEU A 133 12.65 -16.48 -2.84
CA LEU A 133 12.61 -15.25 -2.05
C LEU A 133 11.59 -15.34 -0.91
N LEU A 134 10.38 -15.82 -1.19
CA LEU A 134 9.33 -16.02 -0.18
C LEU A 134 9.72 -17.10 0.85
N LEU A 135 10.41 -18.16 0.43
CA LEU A 135 10.92 -19.18 1.34
C LEU A 135 12.01 -18.61 2.25
N LEU A 136 12.95 -17.84 1.70
CA LEU A 136 14.02 -17.21 2.48
C LEU A 136 13.46 -16.19 3.47
N SER A 137 12.46 -15.40 3.07
CA SER A 137 11.84 -14.43 3.99
C SER A 137 11.21 -15.11 5.21
N MET A 138 10.55 -16.26 5.05
CA MET A 138 10.01 -17.02 6.18
C MET A 138 11.11 -17.59 7.09
N ILE A 139 12.20 -18.11 6.51
CA ILE A 139 13.36 -18.59 7.30
C ILE A 139 14.01 -17.43 8.08
N SER A 140 14.13 -16.25 7.45
CA SER A 140 14.67 -15.05 8.08
C SER A 140 13.84 -14.63 9.29
N VAL A 141 12.51 -14.60 9.16
CA VAL A 141 11.61 -14.24 10.27
C VAL A 141 11.75 -15.24 11.42
N ILE A 142 11.82 -16.55 11.16
CA ILE A 142 12.02 -17.56 12.21
C ILE A 142 13.36 -17.36 12.92
N SER A 143 14.43 -17.04 12.20
CA SER A 143 15.73 -16.74 12.81
C SER A 143 15.68 -15.51 13.70
N MET A 144 14.96 -14.46 13.29
CA MET A 144 14.77 -13.26 14.11
C MET A 144 13.93 -13.57 15.36
N CYS A 145 12.88 -14.38 15.24
CA CYS A 145 12.02 -14.75 16.38
C CYS A 145 12.70 -15.71 17.38
N LYS A 146 13.78 -16.40 16.99
CA LYS A 146 14.57 -17.24 17.92
C LYS A 146 15.42 -16.41 18.88
N TRP A 147 15.71 -15.16 18.55
CA TRP A 147 16.41 -14.24 19.44
C TRP A 147 15.42 -13.68 20.46
N SER A 148 15.11 -14.48 21.48
CA SER A 148 14.30 -14.08 22.63
C SER A 148 15.11 -14.29 23.91
N ASP A 149 16.17 -13.52 24.07
CA ASP A 149 16.70 -13.24 25.39
C ASP A 149 15.84 -12.12 25.98
N GLY A 150 14.72 -12.53 26.60
CA GLY A 150 13.82 -11.60 27.26
C GLY A 150 14.52 -10.87 28.42
N PRO A 151 14.04 -9.67 28.81
CA PRO A 151 14.58 -8.87 29.92
C PRO A 151 14.35 -9.48 31.32
N LEU A 152 14.07 -10.77 31.43
CA LEU A 152 14.03 -11.48 32.70
C LEU A 152 15.46 -11.64 33.21
N VAL A 153 15.93 -10.61 33.90
CA VAL A 153 17.03 -10.69 34.86
C VAL A 153 16.78 -11.92 35.72
N ARG A 154 17.59 -12.97 35.54
CA ARG A 154 17.64 -14.08 36.47
C ARG A 154 18.22 -13.54 37.77
N PHE A 155 17.36 -13.07 38.67
CA PHE A 155 17.75 -12.88 40.05
C PHE A 155 18.03 -14.26 40.63
N ASN A 156 19.31 -14.59 40.71
CA ASN A 156 19.83 -15.78 41.37
C ASN A 156 19.51 -15.66 42.88
N SER A 157 18.48 -16.37 43.34
CA SER A 157 18.17 -16.59 44.76
C SER A 157 19.21 -17.54 45.36
N LYS A 158 20.41 -17.02 45.56
CA LYS A 158 21.38 -17.56 46.51
C LYS A 158 21.76 -16.37 47.38
N ASN A 159 21.38 -16.42 48.65
CA ASN A 159 21.58 -15.43 49.73
C ASN A 159 20.26 -14.80 50.22
N PHE A 160 19.40 -15.63 50.82
CA PHE A 160 18.63 -15.28 52.02
C PHE A 160 18.77 -16.44 53.01
#